data_AF-A0A7J2LR93-F1
#
_entry.id   AF-A0A7J2LR93-F1
#
_cell.length_a   1.000
_cell.length_b   1.000
_cell.length_c   1.000
_cell.angle_alpha   90.00
_cell.angle_beta   90.00
_cell.angle_gamma   90.00
#
_symmetry.space_group_name_H-M   'P 1'
#
loop_
_entity.id
_entity.type
_entity.pdbx_description
1 polymer ?
#
loop_
_entity_poly.entity_id
_entity_poly.type
_entity_poly.pdbx_seq_one_letter_code
_entity_poly.pdbx_strand_id
1 'polypeptide(L)'
;MSSTEFFSDESIEARIRKAEEALDVLKQLTKMTYDEFASNLINVYAAKGALLIIAQAIIDMANYLIASKDFGVPASREEVMDILESYGVFPENIAKKLIELVRIRDRLLHSYSVIGEKTLYEEISSIIEIVEKALSIIQREIRSLSTQ
;
A
#
# COMPACT_ATOMS: atom_id res chain seq x y z
N MET A 1 -10.93 9.21 -25.20
CA MET A 1 -10.35 7.90 -24.81
C MET A 1 -10.96 7.58 -23.45
N SER A 2 -11.73 6.49 -23.36
CA SER A 2 -12.49 6.17 -22.15
C SER A 2 -11.54 5.79 -21.02
N SER A 3 -11.71 6.36 -19.84
CA SER A 3 -10.92 6.09 -18.62
C SER A 3 -10.96 4.63 -18.13
N THR A 4 -11.59 3.75 -18.91
CA THR A 4 -11.81 2.32 -18.63
C THR A 4 -10.63 1.43 -19.05
N GLU A 5 -9.73 1.88 -19.95
CA GLU A 5 -8.71 0.99 -20.53
C GLU A 5 -7.37 0.89 -19.76
N PHE A 6 -7.22 1.54 -18.60
CA PHE A 6 -5.94 1.54 -17.84
C PHE A 6 -5.86 0.58 -16.65
N PHE A 7 -6.94 -0.14 -16.32
CA PHE A 7 -6.93 -1.12 -15.23
C PHE A 7 -7.26 -2.49 -15.82
N SER A 8 -6.32 -3.44 -15.72
CA SER A 8 -6.59 -4.87 -15.96
C SER A 8 -7.92 -5.25 -15.31
N ASP A 9 -8.72 -6.12 -15.95
CA ASP A 9 -10.10 -6.59 -15.63
C ASP A 9 -10.51 -6.79 -14.15
N GLU A 10 -9.57 -6.73 -13.23
CA GLU A 10 -9.78 -6.67 -11.79
C GLU A 10 -10.42 -5.35 -11.33
N SER A 11 -11.46 -5.44 -10.50
CA SER A 11 -12.17 -4.26 -9.96
C SER A 11 -11.41 -3.60 -8.81
N ILE A 12 -11.78 -2.38 -8.45
CA ILE A 12 -11.22 -1.68 -7.28
C ILE A 12 -11.57 -2.41 -5.98
N GLU A 13 -12.76 -3.00 -5.89
CA GLU A 13 -13.18 -3.80 -4.74
C GLU A 13 -12.29 -5.05 -4.56
N ALA A 14 -11.83 -5.65 -5.65
CA ALA A 14 -10.91 -6.79 -5.57
C ALA A 14 -9.54 -6.37 -5.03
N ARG A 15 -9.04 -5.18 -5.40
CA ARG A 15 -7.79 -4.61 -4.84
C ARG A 15 -7.91 -4.28 -3.36
N ILE A 16 -9.05 -3.75 -2.93
CA ILE A 16 -9.35 -3.52 -1.51
C ILE A 16 -9.29 -4.84 -0.74
N ARG A 17 -9.99 -5.88 -1.21
CA ARG A 17 -9.99 -7.20 -0.57
C ARG A 17 -8.59 -7.79 -0.46
N LYS A 18 -7.78 -7.72 -1.52
CA LYS A 18 -6.38 -8.18 -1.49
C LYS A 18 -5.54 -7.44 -0.45
N ALA A 19 -5.73 -6.13 -0.31
CA ALA A 19 -5.02 -5.35 0.71
C ALA A 19 -5.45 -5.74 2.12
N GLU A 20 -6.75 -5.96 2.35
CA GLU A 20 -7.31 -6.41 3.63
C GLU A 20 -6.80 -7.81 4.01
N GLU A 21 -6.82 -8.77 3.09
CA GLU A 21 -6.27 -10.12 3.29
C GLU A 21 -4.78 -10.09 3.65
N ALA A 22 -3.99 -9.27 2.95
CA ALA A 22 -2.57 -9.11 3.23
C ALA A 22 -2.31 -8.41 4.58
N LEU A 23 -3.16 -7.46 4.98
CA LEU A 23 -3.11 -6.85 6.31
C LEU A 23 -3.38 -7.87 7.41
N ASP A 24 -4.33 -8.77 7.22
CA ASP A 24 -4.63 -9.82 8.18
C ASP A 24 -3.44 -10.79 8.38
N VAL A 25 -2.70 -11.08 7.32
CA VAL A 25 -1.42 -11.81 7.42
C VAL A 25 -0.44 -11.04 8.31
N LEU A 26 -0.21 -9.75 8.06
CA LEU A 26 0.69 -8.94 8.88
C LEU A 26 0.25 -8.90 10.35
N LYS A 27 -1.05 -8.72 10.61
CA LYS A 27 -1.62 -8.72 11.97
C LYS A 27 -1.43 -10.04 12.71
N GLN A 28 -1.46 -11.17 11.99
CA GLN A 28 -1.15 -12.47 12.58
C GLN A 28 0.33 -12.58 12.96
N LEU A 29 1.22 -12.11 12.08
CA LEU A 29 2.66 -12.13 12.32
C LEU A 29 3.08 -11.24 13.51
N THR A 30 2.41 -10.10 13.72
CA THR A 30 2.67 -9.22 14.88
C THR A 30 2.25 -9.81 16.23
N LYS A 31 1.51 -10.92 16.25
CA LYS A 31 1.17 -11.63 17.50
C LYS A 31 2.31 -12.53 17.99
N MET A 32 3.26 -12.85 17.12
CA MET A 32 4.46 -13.61 17.45
C MET A 32 5.50 -12.68 18.05
N THR A 33 6.38 -13.19 18.90
CA THR A 33 7.63 -12.50 19.26
C THR A 33 8.58 -12.43 18.06
N TYR A 34 9.59 -11.56 18.14
CA TYR A 34 10.61 -11.49 17.09
C TYR A 34 11.32 -12.83 16.87
N ASP A 35 11.65 -13.56 17.93
CA ASP A 35 12.36 -14.84 17.82
C ASP A 35 11.49 -15.91 17.14
N GLU A 36 10.20 -15.99 17.49
CA GLU A 36 9.24 -16.88 16.81
C GLU A 36 9.07 -16.50 15.34
N PHE A 37 8.98 -15.21 15.04
CA PHE A 37 8.89 -14.69 13.67
C PHE A 37 10.14 -15.08 12.85
N ALA A 38 11.33 -14.78 13.37
CA ALA A 38 12.61 -14.95 12.66
C ALA A 38 13.05 -16.43 12.58
N SER A 39 12.62 -17.27 13.52
CA SER A 39 12.96 -18.71 13.53
C SER A 39 12.33 -19.50 12.37
N ASN A 40 11.32 -18.95 11.68
CA ASN A 40 10.65 -19.58 10.56
C ASN A 40 10.68 -18.68 9.32
N LEU A 41 11.45 -19.07 8.31
CA LEU A 41 11.57 -18.32 7.05
C LEU A 41 10.22 -18.09 6.35
N ILE A 42 9.24 -18.98 6.53
CA ILE A 42 7.89 -18.79 5.97
C ILE A 42 7.25 -17.50 6.51
N ASN A 43 7.43 -17.19 7.79
CA ASN A 43 6.91 -15.96 8.40
C ASN A 43 7.55 -14.72 7.78
N VAL A 44 8.88 -14.76 7.58
CA VAL A 44 9.63 -13.67 6.95
C VAL A 44 9.17 -13.46 5.50
N TYR A 45 9.04 -14.54 4.72
CA TYR A 45 8.54 -14.45 3.35
C TYR A 45 7.08 -14.01 3.29
N ALA A 46 6.23 -14.45 4.22
CA ALA A 46 4.84 -14.01 4.32
C ALA A 46 4.75 -12.50 4.61
N ALA A 47 5.56 -11.97 5.53
CA ALA A 47 5.62 -10.52 5.78
C ALA A 47 6.04 -9.75 4.53
N LYS A 48 7.12 -10.17 3.86
CA LYS A 48 7.60 -9.53 2.63
C LYS A 48 6.55 -9.56 1.53
N GLY A 49 5.91 -10.71 1.32
CA GLY A 49 4.84 -10.89 0.33
C GLY A 49 3.63 -10.01 0.63
N ALA A 50 3.17 -9.98 1.88
CA ALA A 50 2.05 -9.15 2.29
C ALA A 50 2.35 -7.66 2.07
N LEU A 51 3.55 -7.18 2.41
CA LEU A 51 3.96 -5.79 2.17
C LEU A 51 3.99 -5.43 0.67
N LEU A 52 4.48 -6.33 -0.18
CA LEU A 52 4.45 -6.14 -1.63
C LEU A 52 3.02 -6.02 -2.17
N ILE A 53 2.11 -6.90 -1.71
CA ILE A 53 0.69 -6.88 -2.11
C ILE A 53 0.03 -5.58 -1.66
N ILE A 54 0.20 -5.20 -0.39
CA ILE A 54 -0.38 -3.98 0.17
C ILE A 54 0.13 -2.75 -0.59
N ALA A 55 1.44 -2.63 -0.78
CA ALA A 55 2.03 -1.48 -1.48
C ALA A 55 1.49 -1.38 -2.91
N GLN A 56 1.42 -2.49 -3.65
CA GLN A 56 0.87 -2.50 -5.00
C GLN A 56 -0.61 -2.11 -5.02
N ALA A 57 -1.42 -2.65 -4.10
CA ALA A 57 -2.84 -2.32 -4.02
C ALA A 57 -3.07 -0.82 -3.72
N ILE A 58 -2.31 -0.25 -2.79
CA ILE A 58 -2.36 1.19 -2.49
C ILE A 58 -1.97 2.02 -3.71
N ILE A 59 -0.87 1.68 -4.39
CA ILE A 59 -0.44 2.38 -5.61
C ILE A 59 -1.52 2.32 -6.70
N ASP A 60 -2.11 1.14 -6.94
CA ASP A 60 -3.13 0.95 -7.96
C ASP A 60 -4.38 1.79 -7.67
N MET A 61 -4.89 1.75 -6.43
CA MET A 61 -6.06 2.51 -6.03
C MET A 61 -5.78 4.03 -6.03
N ALA A 62 -4.58 4.43 -5.65
CA ALA A 62 -4.17 5.82 -5.70
C ALA A 62 -4.10 6.35 -7.14
N ASN A 63 -3.52 5.58 -8.07
CA ASN A 63 -3.55 5.90 -9.50
C ASN A 63 -4.97 5.98 -10.05
N TYR A 64 -5.86 5.07 -9.62
CA TYR A 64 -7.27 5.12 -10.00
C TYR A 64 -7.94 6.42 -9.57
N LEU A 65 -7.67 6.89 -8.35
CA LEU A 65 -8.18 8.18 -7.86
C LEU A 65 -7.66 9.36 -8.68
N ILE A 66 -6.35 9.38 -8.97
CA ILE A 66 -5.73 10.43 -9.80
C ILE A 66 -6.38 10.47 -11.18
N ALA A 67 -6.53 9.32 -11.84
CA ALA A 67 -7.13 9.24 -13.18
C ALA A 67 -8.61 9.62 -13.17
N SER A 68 -9.35 9.22 -12.13
CA SER A 68 -10.79 9.49 -12.03
C SER A 68 -11.11 10.96 -11.69
N LYS A 69 -10.17 11.66 -11.04
CA LYS A 69 -10.32 13.08 -10.67
C LYS A 69 -9.55 14.03 -11.57
N ASP A 70 -8.91 13.52 -12.63
CA ASP A 70 -8.09 14.28 -13.59
C ASP A 70 -6.98 15.12 -12.90
N PHE A 71 -6.29 14.52 -11.93
CA PHE A 71 -5.21 15.17 -11.17
C PHE A 71 -3.85 15.14 -11.89
N GLY A 72 -3.81 14.71 -13.14
CA GLY A 72 -2.61 14.63 -13.97
C GLY A 72 -2.02 13.22 -14.06
N VAL A 73 -0.74 13.13 -14.45
CA VAL A 73 -0.03 11.87 -14.72
C VAL A 73 1.23 11.83 -13.85
N PRO A 74 1.32 10.91 -12.88
CA PRO A 74 2.52 10.72 -12.07
C PRO A 74 3.69 10.20 -12.93
N ALA A 75 4.89 10.72 -12.71
CA ALA A 75 6.14 10.26 -13.33
C ALA A 75 6.84 9.16 -12.51
N SER A 76 6.51 8.99 -11.23
CA SER A 76 7.00 7.89 -10.38
C SER A 76 5.93 7.37 -9.41
N ARG A 77 6.22 6.26 -8.72
CA ARG A 77 5.31 5.67 -7.72
C ARG A 77 5.20 6.53 -6.46
N GLU A 78 6.28 7.21 -6.08
CA GLU A 78 6.30 8.15 -4.97
C GLU A 78 5.45 9.37 -5.28
N GLU A 79 5.54 9.89 -6.51
CA GLU A 79 4.78 11.06 -6.95
C GLU A 79 3.26 10.82 -6.93
N VAL A 80 2.81 9.56 -7.04
CA VAL A 80 1.40 9.20 -6.83
C VAL A 80 0.91 9.69 -5.46
N MET A 81 1.73 9.53 -4.41
CA MET A 81 1.37 9.94 -3.05
C MET A 81 1.47 11.46 -2.89
N ASP A 82 2.47 12.09 -3.52
CA ASP A 82 2.63 13.55 -3.51
C ASP A 82 1.47 14.27 -4.21
N ILE A 83 1.00 13.75 -5.34
CA ILE A 83 -0.16 14.30 -6.04
C ILE A 83 -1.39 14.22 -5.14
N LEU A 84 -1.69 13.06 -4.57
CA LEU A 84 -2.86 12.91 -3.69
C LEU A 84 -2.77 13.75 -2.41
N GLU A 85 -1.56 14.05 -1.92
CA GLU A 85 -1.35 15.01 -0.84
C GLU A 85 -1.68 16.44 -1.28
N SER A 86 -1.14 16.88 -2.42
CA SER A 86 -1.32 18.25 -2.93
C SER A 86 -2.78 18.61 -3.24
N TYR A 87 -3.59 17.60 -3.61
CA TYR A 87 -5.03 17.73 -3.84
C TYR A 87 -5.86 17.48 -2.57
N GLY A 88 -5.22 17.29 -1.41
CA GLY A 88 -5.89 17.16 -0.11
C GLY A 88 -6.58 15.81 0.13
N VAL A 89 -6.31 14.79 -0.68
CA VAL A 89 -6.82 13.43 -0.48
C VAL A 89 -6.12 12.79 0.72
N PHE A 90 -4.79 12.83 0.75
CA PHE A 90 -4.02 12.37 1.90
C PHE A 90 -3.49 13.55 2.73
N PRO A 91 -3.61 13.49 4.06
CA PRO A 91 -2.80 14.33 4.94
C PRO A 91 -1.30 14.09 4.71
N GLU A 92 -0.48 15.14 4.84
CA GLU A 92 0.98 15.11 4.64
C GLU A 92 1.67 13.96 5.40
N ASN A 93 1.28 13.72 6.64
CA ASN A 93 1.86 12.66 7.47
C ASN A 93 1.54 11.25 6.95
N ILE A 94 0.38 11.07 6.30
CA ILE A 94 -0.02 9.81 5.67
C ILE A 94 0.75 9.62 4.38
N ALA A 95 0.76 10.63 3.51
CA ALA A 95 1.47 10.59 2.24
C ALA A 95 2.96 10.24 2.41
N LYS A 96 3.66 10.90 3.34
CA LYS A 96 5.06 10.61 3.64
C LYS A 96 5.31 9.16 4.05
N LYS A 97 4.41 8.58 4.86
CA LYS A 97 4.54 7.18 5.31
C LYS A 97 4.20 6.20 4.19
N LEU A 98 3.28 6.54 3.29
CA LEU A 98 3.00 5.73 2.10
C LEU A 98 4.17 5.76 1.10
N ILE A 99 4.87 6.88 0.96
CA ILE A 99 6.12 6.96 0.17
C ILE A 99 7.18 6.00 0.73
N GLU A 100 7.33 5.93 2.06
CA GLU A 100 8.24 4.96 2.68
C GLU A 100 7.81 3.51 2.39
N LEU A 101 6.51 3.21 2.41
CA LEU A 101 5.99 1.89 2.01
C LEU A 101 6.33 1.55 0.55
N VAL A 102 6.21 2.52 -0.37
CA VAL A 102 6.63 2.37 -1.78
C VAL A 102 8.13 2.06 -1.87
N ARG A 103 8.96 2.77 -1.10
CA ARG A 103 10.41 2.52 -1.04
C ARG A 103 10.73 1.14 -0.47
N ILE A 104 9.98 0.67 0.55
CA ILE A 104 10.11 -0.70 1.08
C ILE A 104 9.84 -1.72 -0.04
N ARG A 105 8.76 -1.56 -0.80
CA ARG A 105 8.43 -2.44 -1.94
C ARG A 105 9.58 -2.51 -2.93
N ASP A 106 10.14 -1.36 -3.32
CA ASP A 106 11.21 -1.32 -4.32
C ASP A 106 12.51 -1.96 -3.80
N ARG A 107 12.83 -1.79 -2.50
CA ARG A 107 13.94 -2.49 -1.83
C ARG A 107 13.73 -4.01 -1.78
N LEU A 108 12.51 -4.46 -1.49
CA LEU A 108 12.16 -5.88 -1.43
C LEU A 108 12.29 -6.57 -2.79
N LEU A 109 12.03 -5.86 -3.90
CA LEU A 109 12.11 -6.42 -5.26
C LEU A 109 13.51 -6.41 -5.86
N HIS A 110 14.33 -5.39 -5.58
CA HIS A 110 15.56 -5.15 -6.34
C HIS A 110 16.86 -5.69 -5.71
N SER A 111 16.81 -6.47 -4.62
CA SER A 111 17.98 -7.16 -4.00
C SER A 111 19.19 -6.31 -3.56
N TYR A 112 19.29 -5.03 -3.93
CA TYR A 112 20.44 -4.17 -3.64
C TYR A 112 20.46 -3.60 -2.21
N SER A 113 19.39 -3.80 -1.45
CA SER A 113 19.28 -3.39 -0.05
C SER A 113 18.27 -4.30 0.65
N VAL A 114 18.75 -5.38 1.28
CA VAL A 114 17.91 -6.25 2.10
C VAL A 114 17.51 -5.45 3.36
N ILE A 115 16.23 -5.08 3.48
CA ILE A 115 15.71 -4.62 4.77
C ILE A 115 15.96 -5.74 5.78
N GLY A 116 16.65 -5.43 6.87
CA GLY A 116 16.95 -6.42 7.91
C GLY A 116 15.65 -6.97 8.49
N GLU A 117 15.56 -8.27 8.73
CA GLU A 117 14.33 -8.93 9.20
C GLU A 117 13.83 -8.36 10.52
N LYS A 118 14.76 -7.92 11.38
CA LYS A 118 14.44 -7.22 12.63
C LYS A 118 13.78 -5.87 12.38
N THR A 119 14.40 -5.03 11.54
CA THR A 119 13.84 -3.73 11.15
C THR A 119 12.47 -3.91 10.49
N LEU A 120 12.34 -4.89 9.61
CA LEU A 120 11.07 -5.24 8.99
C LEU A 120 10.01 -5.53 10.05
N TYR A 121 10.29 -6.45 10.96
CA TYR A 121 9.36 -6.84 12.03
C TYR A 121 8.97 -5.66 12.92
N GLU A 122 9.92 -4.82 13.31
CA GLU A 122 9.69 -3.63 14.14
C GLU A 122 8.80 -2.59 13.43
N GLU A 123 8.85 -2.50 12.10
CA GLU A 123 8.05 -1.55 11.32
C GLU A 123 6.63 -2.05 10.99
N ILE A 124 6.36 -3.36 11.01
CA ILE A 124 5.06 -3.94 10.56
C ILE A 124 3.88 -3.26 11.26
N SER A 125 3.92 -3.08 12.58
CA SER A 125 2.80 -2.48 13.33
C SER A 125 2.50 -1.05 12.88
N SER A 126 3.54 -0.24 12.63
CA SER A 126 3.36 1.12 12.12
C SER A 126 2.84 1.11 10.68
N ILE A 127 3.23 0.12 9.88
CA ILE A 127 2.77 -0.04 8.50
C ILE A 127 1.29 -0.45 8.47
N ILE A 128 0.85 -1.37 9.35
CA ILE A 128 -0.56 -1.75 9.48
C ILE A 128 -1.41 -0.50 9.74
N GLU A 129 -1.03 0.30 10.75
CA GLU A 129 -1.78 1.49 11.13
C GLU A 129 -1.91 2.51 9.98
N ILE A 130 -0.82 2.76 9.25
CA ILE A 130 -0.86 3.74 8.15
C ILE A 130 -1.69 3.24 6.98
N VAL A 131 -1.60 1.95 6.66
CA VAL A 131 -2.34 1.35 5.55
C VAL A 131 -3.84 1.33 5.86
N GLU A 132 -4.25 1.00 7.09
CA GLU A 132 -5.66 1.06 7.48
C GLU A 132 -6.25 2.48 7.34
N LYS A 133 -5.49 3.50 7.76
CA LYS A 133 -5.87 4.91 7.57
C LYS A 133 -5.98 5.26 6.08
N ALA A 134 -5.02 4.84 5.28
CA ALA A 134 -5.02 5.09 3.84
C ALA A 134 -6.20 4.41 3.15
N LEU A 135 -6.49 3.14 3.47
CA LEU A 135 -7.64 2.39 2.94
C LEU A 135 -8.96 3.08 3.27
N SER A 136 -9.13 3.53 4.51
CA SER A 136 -10.34 4.27 4.93
C SER A 136 -10.56 5.53 4.10
N ILE A 137 -9.50 6.30 3.85
CA ILE A 137 -9.53 7.50 3.01
C ILE A 137 -9.86 7.13 1.56
N ILE A 138 -9.13 6.17 0.98
CA ILE A 138 -9.32 5.72 -0.40
C ILE A 138 -10.77 5.25 -0.63
N GLN A 139 -11.30 4.42 0.27
CA GLN A 139 -12.68 3.93 0.19
C GLN A 139 -13.71 5.06 0.25
N ARG A 140 -13.48 6.09 1.07
CA ARG A 140 -14.34 7.27 1.12
C ARG A 140 -14.30 8.04 -0.20
N GLU A 141 -13.11 8.27 -0.76
CA GLU A 141 -12.96 8.95 -2.05
C GLU A 141 -13.64 8.18 -3.18
N ILE A 142 -13.45 6.85 -3.26
CA ILE A 142 -14.09 6.01 -4.29
C ILE A 142 -15.61 6.09 -4.20
N ARG A 143 -16.20 5.97 -2.99
CA ARG A 143 -17.66 6.09 -2.81
C ARG A 143 -18.19 7.45 -3.25
N SER A 144 -17.41 8.53 -3.08
CA SER A 144 -17.80 9.87 -3.52
C SER A 144 -17.89 9.99 -5.04
N LEU A 145 -17.10 9.20 -5.78
CA LEU A 145 -17.14 9.14 -7.25
C LEU A 145 -18.40 8.43 -7.76
N SER A 146 -18.89 7.40 -7.05
CA SER A 146 -20.09 6.66 -7.44
C SER A 146 -21.41 7.39 -7.17
N THR A 147 -21.36 8.56 -6.53
CA THR A 147 -22.55 9.38 -6.19
C THR A 147 -22.71 10.57 -7.14
N GLN A 148 -21.82 10.72 -8.13
CA GLN A 148 -21.88 11.74 -9.19
C GLN A 148 -22.31 11.11 -10.51
#